data_AF-A0A3B0BZB5-F1
#
_entry.id   AF-A0A3B0BZB5-F1
#
_cell.length_a   1.000
_cell.length_b   1.000
_cell.length_c   1.000
_cell.angle_alpha   90.00
_cell.angle_beta   90.00
_cell.angle_gamma   90.00
#
_symmetry.space_group_name_H-M   'P 1'
#
loop_
_entity.id
_entity.type
_entity.pdbx_description
1 polymer ?
#
loop_
_entity_poly.entity_id
_entity_poly.type
_entity_poly.pdbx_seq_one_letter_code
_entity_poly.pdbx_strand_id
1 'polypeptide(L)'
;MKTLKLFTGLLVIFVTFGWKTNNPNCKNSTYILNQVQEKYDSNQKWGTSEIKLHIQEPRVNNPQRYTKLNLKNSDDYFEMERFREDGIVKRILTGNGESKIFLNGESELSKAIIEQYRLNVERSLGHKKFYKLMYGLPMSLSNNFWEQIRPAQKAEYKGRDVYRVAMELKDEMISKHWTLIIEVETYTLLAIEFNHPEDPGKEEEIITFEGEFDINGMKIPRIRNWYIKGTNEYLGTDIIVEELK
;
A
#
# COMPACT_ATOMS: atom_id res chain seq x y z
N MET A 1 1.50 -75.65 42.71
CA MET A 1 2.28 -74.41 42.88
C MET A 1 2.38 -73.71 41.54
N LYS A 2 1.55 -72.67 41.31
CA LYS A 2 1.77 -71.52 40.41
C LYS A 2 0.45 -70.75 40.31
N THR A 3 0.45 -69.58 40.94
CA THR A 3 -0.63 -68.60 41.02
C THR A 3 -0.71 -67.82 39.72
N LEU A 4 -1.90 -67.75 39.11
CA LEU A 4 -2.17 -66.92 37.94
C LEU A 4 -2.71 -65.57 38.44
N LYS A 5 -1.89 -64.52 38.36
CA LYS A 5 -2.30 -63.15 38.71
C LYS A 5 -3.09 -62.56 37.54
N LEU A 6 -4.36 -62.20 37.78
CA LEU A 6 -5.11 -61.29 36.92
C LEU A 6 -4.45 -59.91 36.98
N PHE A 7 -4.05 -59.39 35.83
CA PHE A 7 -3.65 -57.99 35.65
C PHE A 7 -4.77 -57.28 34.88
N THR A 8 -5.63 -56.57 35.60
CA THR A 8 -6.59 -55.63 35.02
C THR A 8 -5.86 -54.33 34.70
N GLY A 9 -5.38 -54.21 33.45
CA GLY A 9 -4.82 -52.96 32.93
C GLY A 9 -5.94 -51.99 32.58
N LEU A 10 -6.06 -50.92 33.36
CA LEU A 10 -6.98 -49.80 33.14
C LEU A 10 -6.53 -49.01 31.89
N LEU A 11 -7.30 -49.06 30.81
CA LEU A 11 -7.07 -48.27 29.60
C LEU A 11 -7.48 -46.81 29.87
N VAL A 12 -6.51 -45.96 30.22
CA VAL A 12 -6.73 -44.51 30.31
C VAL A 12 -6.72 -43.93 28.89
N ILE A 13 -7.90 -43.68 28.35
CA ILE A 13 -8.07 -42.95 27.10
C ILE A 13 -7.80 -41.47 27.41
N PHE A 14 -6.60 -40.99 27.08
CA PHE A 14 -6.32 -39.56 26.98
C PHE A 14 -7.10 -39.00 25.79
N VAL A 15 -8.30 -38.48 26.04
CA VAL A 15 -8.98 -37.60 25.10
C VAL A 15 -8.17 -36.31 25.08
N THR A 16 -7.28 -36.18 24.11
CA THR A 16 -6.71 -34.88 23.76
C THR A 16 -7.86 -34.04 23.22
N PHE A 17 -8.45 -33.23 24.11
CA PHE A 17 -9.29 -32.12 23.70
C PHE A 17 -8.37 -31.17 22.92
N GLY A 18 -8.30 -31.37 21.62
CA GLY A 18 -7.73 -30.39 20.72
C GLY A 18 -8.55 -29.12 20.89
N TRP A 19 -8.00 -28.13 21.59
CA TRP A 19 -8.49 -26.77 21.51
C TRP A 19 -8.29 -26.31 20.08
N LYS A 20 -9.28 -26.58 19.22
CA LYS A 20 -9.56 -25.70 18.10
C LYS A 20 -9.96 -24.37 18.74
N THR A 21 -9.02 -23.43 18.75
CA THR A 21 -9.35 -22.01 18.91
C THR A 21 -10.13 -21.57 17.67
N ASN A 22 -11.39 -22.02 17.58
CA ASN A 22 -12.37 -21.41 16.70
C ASN A 22 -12.65 -20.04 17.30
N ASN A 23 -11.84 -19.04 16.95
CA ASN A 23 -12.11 -17.66 17.30
C ASN A 23 -13.41 -17.25 16.57
N PRO A 24 -14.55 -17.11 17.26
CA PRO A 24 -15.80 -16.81 16.61
C PRO A 24 -15.79 -15.33 16.20
N ASN A 25 -16.17 -15.04 14.95
CA ASN A 25 -16.60 -13.71 14.44
C ASN A 25 -15.55 -12.69 13.98
N CYS A 26 -14.50 -13.09 13.26
CA CYS A 26 -13.84 -12.17 12.31
C CYS A 26 -14.15 -12.56 10.87
N LYS A 27 -14.62 -11.59 10.07
CA LYS A 27 -14.78 -11.79 8.62
C LYS A 27 -13.39 -12.06 8.01
N ASN A 28 -13.30 -12.94 7.01
CA ASN A 28 -12.03 -13.22 6.33
C ASN A 28 -11.45 -11.91 5.76
N SER A 29 -10.14 -11.70 5.87
CA SER A 29 -9.41 -10.56 5.33
C SER A 29 -9.71 -10.27 3.86
N THR A 30 -9.83 -11.29 3.02
CA THR A 30 -10.16 -11.10 1.60
C THR A 30 -11.57 -10.53 1.42
N TYR A 31 -12.54 -10.96 2.24
CA TYR A 31 -13.87 -10.35 2.23
C TYR A 31 -13.79 -8.88 2.65
N ILE A 32 -13.03 -8.57 3.71
CA ILE A 32 -12.87 -7.19 4.19
C ILE A 32 -12.23 -6.32 3.09
N LEU A 33 -11.15 -6.79 2.45
CA LEU A 33 -10.53 -6.09 1.33
C LEU A 33 -11.53 -5.82 0.20
N ASN A 34 -12.35 -6.80 -0.17
CA ASN A 34 -13.38 -6.60 -1.19
C ASN A 34 -14.41 -5.54 -0.77
N GLN A 35 -14.82 -5.48 0.50
CA GLN A 35 -15.75 -4.44 0.97
C GLN A 35 -15.13 -3.04 0.94
N VAL A 36 -13.85 -2.93 1.31
CA VAL A 36 -13.12 -1.66 1.19
C VAL A 36 -13.01 -1.28 -0.28
N GLN A 37 -12.61 -2.19 -1.17
CA GLN A 37 -12.49 -1.89 -2.61
C GLN A 37 -13.83 -1.47 -3.21
N GLU A 38 -14.93 -2.16 -2.87
CA GLU A 38 -16.28 -1.81 -3.32
C GLU A 38 -16.71 -0.40 -2.88
N LYS A 39 -16.35 0.02 -1.66
CA LYS A 39 -16.60 1.38 -1.16
C LYS A 39 -15.89 2.44 -2.02
N TYR A 40 -14.63 2.19 -2.40
CA TYR A 40 -13.82 3.16 -3.14
C TYR A 40 -14.06 3.09 -4.67
N ASP A 41 -14.45 1.94 -5.21
CA ASP A 41 -14.65 1.74 -6.65
C ASP A 41 -15.68 0.63 -6.94
N SER A 42 -16.96 0.92 -6.69
CA SER A 42 -18.08 -0.02 -6.89
C SER A 42 -18.29 -0.46 -8.34
N ASN A 43 -17.72 0.28 -9.30
CA ASN A 43 -17.82 -0.03 -10.72
C ASN A 43 -16.54 -0.67 -11.29
N GLN A 44 -15.56 -0.98 -10.43
CA GLN A 44 -14.29 -1.62 -10.79
C GLN A 44 -13.54 -0.91 -11.92
N LYS A 45 -13.55 0.43 -11.90
CA LYS A 45 -12.97 1.30 -12.92
C LYS A 45 -11.46 1.45 -12.81
N TRP A 46 -10.84 1.15 -11.66
CA TRP A 46 -9.41 1.36 -11.45
C TRP A 46 -8.55 0.70 -12.53
N GLY A 47 -8.87 -0.55 -12.92
CA GLY A 47 -8.10 -1.29 -13.92
C GLY A 47 -8.08 -0.63 -15.31
N THR A 48 -9.07 0.20 -15.65
CA THR A 48 -9.23 0.83 -16.96
C THR A 48 -9.17 2.36 -16.91
N SER A 49 -8.90 2.94 -15.74
CA SER A 49 -8.93 4.38 -15.54
C SER A 49 -7.73 5.09 -16.16
N GLU A 50 -7.94 6.33 -16.58
CA GLU A 50 -6.90 7.36 -16.70
C GLU A 50 -7.10 8.38 -15.58
N ILE A 51 -6.09 8.60 -14.75
CA ILE A 51 -6.10 9.66 -13.75
C ILE A 51 -4.97 10.64 -14.02
N LYS A 52 -5.30 11.93 -14.04
CA LYS A 52 -4.32 13.01 -14.15
C LYS A 52 -4.40 13.88 -12.91
N LEU A 53 -3.36 13.92 -12.09
CA LEU A 53 -3.41 14.55 -10.77
C LEU A 53 -2.29 15.57 -10.59
N HIS A 54 -2.62 16.68 -9.95
CA HIS A 54 -1.64 17.55 -9.32
C HIS A 54 -1.54 17.17 -7.84
N ILE A 55 -0.34 16.76 -7.43
CA ILE A 55 -0.06 16.26 -6.08
C ILE A 55 0.96 17.17 -5.42
N GLN A 56 0.62 17.75 -4.28
CA GLN A 56 1.60 18.36 -3.38
C GLN A 56 2.19 17.28 -2.46
N GLU A 57 3.51 17.32 -2.27
CA GLU A 57 4.25 16.30 -1.54
C GLU A 57 5.27 16.90 -0.58
N PRO A 58 4.88 17.83 0.32
CA PRO A 58 5.80 18.44 1.26
C PRO A 58 6.58 17.38 2.05
N ARG A 59 7.88 17.64 2.21
CA ARG A 59 8.80 16.88 3.06
C ARG A 59 9.57 17.86 3.94
N VAL A 60 10.08 17.38 5.07
CA VAL A 60 10.88 18.19 6.01
C VAL A 60 11.99 18.97 5.30
N ASN A 61 12.71 18.31 4.39
CA ASN A 61 13.82 18.92 3.65
C ASN A 61 13.43 19.52 2.29
N ASN A 62 12.18 19.36 1.86
CA ASN A 62 11.69 19.92 0.59
C ASN A 62 10.17 20.20 0.68
N PRO A 63 9.79 21.33 1.30
CA PRO A 63 8.38 21.64 1.58
C PRO A 63 7.59 22.02 0.33
N GLN A 64 8.25 22.42 -0.76
CA GLN A 64 7.61 22.89 -2.00
C GLN A 64 7.50 21.80 -3.07
N ARG A 65 7.79 20.54 -2.73
CA ARG A 65 7.76 19.43 -3.69
C ARG A 65 6.33 19.21 -4.18
N TYR A 66 6.18 19.10 -5.50
CA TYR A 66 4.95 18.65 -6.13
C TYR A 66 5.25 17.73 -7.32
N THR A 67 4.23 16.99 -7.72
CA THR A 67 4.24 16.08 -8.86
C THR A 67 2.97 16.29 -9.68
N LYS A 68 3.11 16.41 -11.00
CA LYS A 68 1.98 16.19 -11.93
C LYS A 68 2.08 14.76 -12.44
N LEU A 69 1.00 14.01 -12.30
CA LEU A 69 0.94 12.60 -12.58
C LEU A 69 -0.11 12.36 -13.68
N ASN A 70 0.21 11.53 -14.66
CA ASN A 70 -0.77 10.89 -15.53
C ASN A 70 -0.55 9.37 -15.45
N LEU A 71 -1.56 8.64 -15.00
CA LEU A 71 -1.59 7.19 -14.97
C LEU A 71 -2.77 6.71 -15.81
N LYS A 72 -2.49 5.95 -16.87
CA LYS A 72 -3.51 5.27 -17.67
C LYS A 72 -3.34 3.77 -17.52
N ASN A 73 -4.17 3.17 -16.67
CA ASN A 73 -4.06 1.78 -16.26
C ASN A 73 -4.34 0.81 -17.42
N SER A 74 -5.26 1.16 -18.33
CA SER A 74 -5.60 0.32 -19.51
C SER A 74 -4.42 0.13 -20.46
N ASP A 75 -3.61 1.17 -20.62
CA ASP A 75 -2.50 1.21 -21.59
C ASP A 75 -1.14 0.99 -20.91
N ASP A 76 -1.18 0.73 -19.60
CA ASP A 76 -0.02 0.68 -18.70
C ASP A 76 0.92 1.88 -18.89
N TYR A 77 0.34 3.05 -19.17
CA TYR A 77 1.05 4.29 -19.41
C TYR A 77 1.23 5.10 -18.12
N PHE A 78 2.42 5.69 -17.97
CA PHE A 78 2.80 6.53 -16.85
C PHE A 78 3.55 7.75 -17.35
N GLU A 79 3.12 8.92 -16.90
CA GLU A 79 3.84 10.16 -17.05
C GLU A 79 3.91 10.88 -15.71
N MET A 80 5.06 11.47 -15.43
CA MET A 80 5.29 12.22 -14.21
C MET A 80 6.17 13.44 -14.50
N GLU A 81 5.72 14.61 -14.07
CA GLU A 81 6.52 15.83 -14.03
C GLU A 81 6.80 16.22 -12.59
N ARG A 82 8.05 16.59 -12.31
CA ARG A 82 8.48 17.05 -10.99
C ARG A 82 9.42 18.23 -11.11
N PHE A 83 9.16 19.26 -10.32
CA PHE A 83 10.05 20.41 -10.20
C PHE A 83 11.33 20.04 -9.43
N ARG A 84 12.46 20.45 -9.98
CA ARG A 84 13.82 20.37 -9.44
C ARG A 84 14.48 21.74 -9.55
N GLU A 85 15.66 21.88 -8.97
CA GLU A 85 16.43 23.13 -9.02
C GLU A 85 16.71 23.57 -10.47
N ASP A 86 17.11 22.64 -11.33
CA ASP A 86 17.37 22.90 -12.76
C ASP A 86 16.11 22.95 -13.64
N GLY A 87 14.91 22.87 -13.05
CA GLY A 87 13.63 22.95 -13.74
C GLY A 87 12.81 21.65 -13.70
N ILE A 88 12.00 21.40 -14.72
CA ILE A 88 11.00 20.32 -14.72
C ILE A 88 11.60 19.06 -15.33
N VAL A 89 11.70 18.01 -14.51
CA VAL A 89 11.99 16.66 -14.97
C VAL A 89 10.69 15.98 -15.34
N LYS A 90 10.55 15.59 -16.60
CA LYS A 90 9.43 14.81 -17.12
C LYS A 90 9.89 13.37 -17.40
N ARG A 91 9.12 12.39 -16.96
CA ARG A 91 9.36 10.97 -17.19
C ARG A 91 8.14 10.36 -17.84
N ILE A 92 8.34 9.60 -18.90
CA ILE A 92 7.28 8.88 -19.62
C ILE A 92 7.68 7.41 -19.69
N LEU A 93 6.72 6.53 -19.41
CA LEU A 93 6.79 5.09 -19.63
C LEU A 93 5.51 4.65 -20.33
N THR A 94 5.64 4.03 -21.49
CA THR A 94 4.52 3.49 -22.26
C THR A 94 4.35 1.99 -21.99
N GLY A 95 3.16 1.44 -22.26
CA GLY A 95 2.89 0.01 -22.06
C GLY A 95 3.73 -0.93 -22.93
N ASN A 96 4.30 -0.44 -24.03
CA ASN A 96 5.25 -1.21 -24.86
C ASN A 96 6.70 -1.21 -24.32
N GLY A 97 6.94 -0.57 -23.17
CA GLY A 97 8.25 -0.55 -22.51
C GLY A 97 9.18 0.59 -22.91
N GLU A 98 8.75 1.52 -23.78
CA GLU A 98 9.57 2.71 -24.08
C GLU A 98 9.63 3.63 -22.87
N SER A 99 10.83 4.19 -22.62
CA SER A 99 11.05 5.18 -21.58
C SER A 99 11.67 6.44 -22.18
N LYS A 100 11.09 7.60 -21.85
CA LYS A 100 11.62 8.90 -22.25
C LYS A 100 11.75 9.78 -21.01
N ILE A 101 12.85 10.52 -20.93
CA ILE A 101 13.12 11.44 -19.84
C ILE A 101 13.52 12.77 -20.46
N PHE A 102 12.95 13.84 -19.93
CA PHE A 102 13.23 15.20 -20.36
C PHE A 102 13.56 16.09 -19.17
N LEU A 103 14.43 17.07 -19.38
CA LEU A 103 14.61 18.22 -18.49
C LEU A 103 14.25 19.49 -19.28
N ASN A 104 13.23 20.22 -18.84
CA ASN A 104 12.72 21.42 -19.53
C ASN A 104 12.40 21.18 -21.03
N GLY A 105 12.00 19.96 -21.38
CA GLY A 105 11.69 19.56 -22.77
C GLY A 105 12.86 18.95 -23.55
N GLU A 106 14.09 19.03 -23.04
CA GLU A 106 15.28 18.47 -23.68
C GLU A 106 15.51 17.02 -23.26
N SER A 107 15.81 16.13 -24.22
CA SER A 107 16.14 14.72 -23.94
C SER A 107 17.65 14.41 -23.98
N GLU A 108 18.45 15.29 -24.59
CA GLU A 108 19.91 15.18 -24.60
C GLU A 108 20.48 15.85 -23.36
N LEU A 109 20.78 15.04 -22.33
CA LEU A 109 21.16 15.54 -21.01
C LEU A 109 22.64 15.25 -20.71
N SER A 110 23.28 16.16 -19.99
CA SER A 110 24.65 15.94 -19.53
C SER A 110 24.72 14.80 -18.51
N LYS A 111 25.87 14.12 -18.44
CA LYS A 111 26.11 13.04 -17.45
C LYS A 111 25.89 13.54 -16.01
N ALA A 112 26.33 14.76 -15.70
CA ALA A 112 26.15 15.36 -14.38
C ALA A 112 24.67 15.48 -14.00
N ILE A 113 23.82 15.96 -14.91
CA ILE A 113 22.36 16.07 -14.69
C ILE A 113 21.71 14.70 -14.55
N ILE A 114 22.12 13.73 -15.37
CA ILE A 114 21.61 12.36 -15.31
C ILE A 114 21.91 11.73 -13.95
N GLU A 115 23.13 11.89 -13.45
CA GLU A 115 23.56 11.36 -12.15
C GLU A 115 22.86 12.08 -10.98
N GLN A 116 22.87 13.42 -10.99
CA GLN A 116 22.26 14.26 -9.95
C GLN A 116 20.78 13.90 -9.72
N TYR A 117 20.01 13.74 -10.79
CA TYR A 117 18.57 13.44 -10.69
C TYR A 117 18.20 11.98 -10.91
N ARG A 118 19.18 11.09 -11.03
CA ARG A 118 19.01 9.66 -11.30
C ARG A 118 18.06 9.44 -12.48
N LEU A 119 18.36 10.07 -13.60
CA LEU A 119 17.55 10.07 -14.82
C LEU A 119 17.77 8.77 -15.60
N ASN A 120 17.20 7.68 -15.10
CA ASN A 120 17.25 6.37 -15.75
C ASN A 120 15.90 5.65 -15.73
N VAL A 121 15.79 4.61 -16.55
CA VAL A 121 14.56 3.81 -16.76
C VAL A 121 14.13 3.09 -15.49
N GLU A 122 15.07 2.47 -14.77
CA GLU A 122 14.78 1.76 -13.51
C GLU A 122 14.11 2.68 -12.48
N ARG A 123 14.61 3.91 -12.35
CA ARG A 123 14.02 4.90 -11.45
C ARG A 123 12.62 5.33 -11.91
N SER A 124 12.40 5.44 -13.21
CA SER A 124 11.06 5.70 -13.76
C SER A 124 10.10 4.55 -13.47
N LEU A 125 10.54 3.29 -13.60
CA LEU A 125 9.75 2.10 -13.27
C LEU A 125 9.38 2.06 -11.79
N GLY A 126 10.34 2.37 -10.91
CA GLY A 126 10.09 2.49 -9.48
C GLY A 126 9.02 3.54 -9.16
N HIS A 127 9.09 4.72 -9.78
CA HIS A 127 8.04 5.74 -9.62
C HIS A 127 6.69 5.26 -10.14
N LYS A 128 6.62 4.64 -11.32
CA LYS A 128 5.38 4.08 -11.86
C LYS A 128 4.73 3.10 -10.88
N LYS A 129 5.51 2.12 -10.39
CA LYS A 129 5.03 1.13 -9.40
C LYS A 129 4.52 1.82 -8.13
N PHE A 130 5.30 2.77 -7.60
CA PHE A 130 4.94 3.51 -6.40
C PHE A 130 3.63 4.30 -6.56
N TYR A 131 3.51 5.13 -7.60
CA TYR A 131 2.33 5.96 -7.82
C TYR A 131 1.10 5.13 -8.16
N LYS A 132 1.24 4.10 -9.02
CA LYS A 132 0.13 3.18 -9.34
C LYS A 132 -0.38 2.46 -8.10
N LEU A 133 0.52 2.03 -7.20
CA LEU A 133 0.13 1.45 -5.92
C LEU A 133 -0.53 2.50 -5.02
N MET A 134 0.16 3.57 -4.65
CA MET A 134 -0.28 4.51 -3.61
C MET A 134 -1.55 5.28 -3.97
N TYR A 135 -1.75 5.61 -5.25
CA TYR A 135 -2.94 6.32 -5.73
C TYR A 135 -4.04 5.37 -6.19
N GLY A 136 -3.74 4.09 -6.33
CA GLY A 136 -4.74 3.05 -6.51
C GLY A 136 -5.25 2.46 -5.20
N LEU A 137 -4.65 2.77 -4.04
CA LEU A 137 -5.13 2.22 -2.77
C LEU A 137 -6.59 2.61 -2.50
N PRO A 138 -7.45 1.66 -2.08
CA PRO A 138 -7.20 0.23 -1.87
C PRO A 138 -7.43 -0.68 -3.10
N MET A 139 -7.94 -0.17 -4.21
CA MET A 139 -8.21 -0.90 -5.46
C MET A 139 -6.97 -1.56 -6.08
N SER A 140 -5.78 -0.99 -5.87
CA SER A 140 -4.51 -1.55 -6.35
C SER A 140 -4.08 -2.84 -5.64
N LEU A 141 -4.70 -3.18 -4.50
CA LEU A 141 -4.41 -4.39 -3.74
C LEU A 141 -5.16 -5.59 -4.33
N SER A 142 -4.77 -6.03 -5.52
CA SER A 142 -5.36 -7.19 -6.18
C SER A 142 -4.96 -8.52 -5.53
N ASN A 143 -5.68 -9.60 -5.82
CA ASN A 143 -5.43 -10.93 -5.23
C ASN A 143 -4.01 -11.49 -5.44
N ASN A 144 -3.28 -10.99 -6.44
CA ASN A 144 -1.90 -11.38 -6.71
C ASN A 144 -0.86 -10.51 -6.00
N PHE A 145 -1.26 -9.50 -5.23
CA PHE A 145 -0.37 -8.53 -4.59
C PHE A 145 0.39 -9.11 -3.39
N TRP A 146 -0.24 -10.02 -2.65
CA TRP A 146 0.35 -10.67 -1.47
C TRP A 146 0.70 -12.13 -1.73
N GLU A 147 1.76 -12.59 -1.08
CA GLU A 147 2.08 -14.01 -0.95
C GLU A 147 1.20 -14.65 0.12
N GLN A 148 1.02 -13.95 1.25
CA GLN A 148 0.18 -14.41 2.35
C GLN A 148 -0.69 -13.26 2.87
N ILE A 149 -1.95 -13.57 3.19
CA ILE A 149 -2.84 -12.70 3.95
C ILE A 149 -3.30 -13.43 5.20
N ARG A 150 -3.09 -12.81 6.38
CA ARG A 150 -3.50 -13.39 7.66
C ARG A 150 -4.97 -13.09 7.93
N PRO A 151 -5.70 -13.93 8.69
CA PRO A 151 -7.06 -13.61 9.12
C PRO A 151 -7.12 -12.27 9.85
N ALA A 152 -8.15 -11.48 9.55
CA ALA A 152 -8.31 -10.16 10.11
C ALA A 152 -8.53 -10.25 11.62
N GLN A 153 -7.95 -9.30 12.35
CA GLN A 153 -8.13 -9.17 13.78
C GLN A 153 -8.95 -7.91 14.07
N LYS A 154 -9.92 -8.02 14.99
CA LYS A 154 -10.57 -6.83 15.53
C LYS A 154 -9.65 -6.15 16.55
N ALA A 155 -9.59 -4.84 16.51
CA ALA A 155 -8.85 -4.01 17.45
C ALA A 155 -9.52 -2.64 17.58
N GLU A 156 -8.99 -1.81 18.47
CA GLU A 156 -9.29 -0.38 18.50
C GLU A 156 -8.14 0.41 17.86
N TYR A 157 -8.45 1.45 17.10
CA TYR A 157 -7.47 2.41 16.60
C TYR A 157 -8.03 3.83 16.69
N LYS A 158 -7.40 4.68 17.51
CA LYS A 158 -7.81 6.07 17.76
C LYS A 158 -9.29 6.20 18.13
N GLY A 159 -9.77 5.32 19.03
CA GLY A 159 -11.16 5.31 19.50
C GLY A 159 -12.20 4.75 18.52
N ARG A 160 -11.76 4.07 17.45
CA ARG A 160 -12.64 3.42 16.46
C ARG A 160 -12.43 1.91 16.45
N ASP A 161 -13.50 1.16 16.29
CA ASP A 161 -13.43 -0.28 16.02
C ASP A 161 -12.88 -0.53 14.61
N VAL A 162 -11.80 -1.30 14.52
CA VAL A 162 -11.10 -1.57 13.26
C VAL A 162 -10.85 -3.06 13.03
N TYR A 163 -10.77 -3.42 11.75
CA TYR A 163 -10.08 -4.61 11.30
C TYR A 163 -8.61 -4.28 11.02
N ARG A 164 -7.70 -5.07 11.60
CA ARG A 164 -6.29 -5.13 11.21
C ARG A 164 -6.09 -6.30 10.25
N VAL A 165 -5.73 -5.99 9.01
CA VAL A 165 -5.48 -6.97 7.95
C VAL A 165 -3.99 -7.00 7.64
N ALA A 166 -3.30 -8.01 8.16
CA ALA A 166 -1.87 -8.19 7.94
C ALA A 166 -1.60 -9.05 6.70
N MET A 167 -0.63 -8.65 5.88
CA MET A 167 -0.23 -9.34 4.66
C MET A 167 1.28 -9.29 4.46
N GLU A 168 1.79 -10.29 3.76
CA GLU A 168 3.16 -10.38 3.26
C GLU A 168 3.13 -10.25 1.74
N LEU A 169 3.90 -9.29 1.21
CA LEU A 169 3.91 -8.98 -0.21
C LEU A 169 4.78 -9.94 -1.00
N LYS A 170 4.43 -10.16 -2.27
CA LYS A 170 5.27 -10.94 -3.20
C LYS A 170 6.55 -10.20 -3.54
N ASP A 171 6.40 -8.91 -3.86
CA ASP A 171 7.49 -8.00 -4.16
C ASP A 171 7.56 -6.94 -3.08
N GLU A 172 8.73 -6.79 -2.46
CA GLU A 172 8.97 -5.71 -1.50
C GLU A 172 8.90 -4.36 -2.21
N MET A 173 8.12 -3.45 -1.62
CA MET A 173 7.98 -2.07 -2.09
C MET A 173 8.61 -1.12 -1.06
N ILE A 174 7.83 -0.73 -0.04
CA ILE A 174 8.32 0.03 1.12
C ILE A 174 8.80 -0.95 2.20
N SER A 175 8.03 -2.01 2.37
CA SER A 175 8.26 -3.13 3.26
C SER A 175 7.61 -4.38 2.67
N LYS A 176 8.08 -5.56 3.07
CA LYS A 176 7.45 -6.84 2.77
C LYS A 176 6.20 -7.10 3.61
N HIS A 177 6.08 -6.50 4.80
CA HIS A 177 5.03 -6.80 5.77
C HIS A 177 4.12 -5.58 6.04
N TRP A 178 2.89 -5.65 5.54
CA TRP A 178 1.91 -4.57 5.64
C TRP A 178 0.79 -4.93 6.61
N THR A 179 0.29 -3.95 7.35
CA THR A 179 -0.97 -4.07 8.10
C THR A 179 -1.91 -2.93 7.73
N LEU A 180 -3.01 -3.26 7.07
CA LEU A 180 -4.08 -2.31 6.78
C LEU A 180 -4.96 -2.16 8.02
N ILE A 181 -5.33 -0.92 8.33
CA ILE A 181 -6.24 -0.56 9.42
C ILE A 181 -7.52 -0.01 8.79
N ILE A 182 -8.61 -0.76 8.94
CA ILE A 182 -9.88 -0.52 8.24
C ILE A 182 -10.99 -0.36 9.26
N GLU A 183 -11.77 0.71 9.19
CA GLU A 183 -12.91 0.93 10.07
C GLU A 183 -14.00 -0.13 9.85
N VAL A 184 -14.50 -0.72 10.95
CA VAL A 184 -15.51 -1.79 10.89
C VAL A 184 -16.85 -1.29 10.34
N GLU A 185 -17.29 -0.12 10.77
CA GLU A 185 -18.61 0.41 10.44
C GLU A 185 -18.72 0.81 8.97
N THR A 186 -17.68 1.46 8.43
CA THR A 186 -17.75 2.15 7.13
C THR A 186 -16.85 1.55 6.05
N TYR A 187 -16.04 0.56 6.39
CA TYR A 187 -14.98 0.02 5.52
C TYR A 187 -14.01 1.09 4.98
N THR A 188 -13.79 2.16 5.75
CA THR A 188 -12.82 3.21 5.38
C THR A 188 -11.40 2.74 5.70
N LEU A 189 -10.47 2.91 4.76
CA LEU A 189 -9.05 2.66 5.00
C LEU A 189 -8.47 3.83 5.80
N LEU A 190 -8.15 3.60 7.07
CA LEU A 190 -7.68 4.65 7.99
C LEU A 190 -6.16 4.79 7.97
N ALA A 191 -5.44 3.67 7.84
CA ALA A 191 -3.98 3.65 7.84
C ALA A 191 -3.40 2.36 7.23
N ILE A 192 -2.11 2.41 6.88
CA ILE A 192 -1.28 1.24 6.60
C ILE A 192 0.02 1.35 7.39
N GLU A 193 0.35 0.29 8.12
CA GLU A 193 1.65 0.13 8.78
C GLU A 193 2.60 -0.68 7.90
N PHE A 194 3.84 -0.22 7.75
CA PHE A 194 4.94 -0.88 7.05
C PHE A 194 5.93 -1.40 8.09
N ASN A 195 6.02 -2.72 8.23
CA ASN A 195 6.72 -3.39 9.34
C ASN A 195 7.97 -4.11 8.86
N HIS A 196 8.98 -4.26 9.71
CA HIS A 196 10.23 -4.96 9.38
C HIS A 196 10.58 -6.03 10.41
N PRO A 197 9.74 -7.08 10.58
CA PRO A 197 9.99 -8.13 11.57
C PRO A 197 11.32 -8.88 11.34
N GLU A 198 11.83 -8.87 10.11
CA GLU A 198 13.13 -9.41 9.72
C GLU A 198 14.33 -8.55 10.16
N ASP A 199 14.11 -7.27 10.46
CA ASP A 199 15.14 -6.31 10.88
C ASP A 199 14.62 -5.39 12.01
N PRO A 200 14.70 -5.83 13.28
CA PRO A 200 14.21 -5.06 14.42
C PRO A 200 14.90 -3.71 14.64
N GLY A 201 16.04 -3.45 13.98
CA GLY A 201 16.74 -2.17 14.03
C GLY A 201 16.27 -1.16 12.99
N LYS A 202 15.48 -1.61 12.01
CA LYS A 202 14.94 -0.75 10.95
C LYS A 202 13.71 0.00 11.43
N GLU A 203 13.67 1.29 11.13
CA GLU A 203 12.51 2.12 11.44
C GLU A 203 11.28 1.63 10.68
N GLU A 204 10.16 1.50 11.40
CA GLU A 204 8.87 1.18 10.80
C GLU A 204 8.13 2.48 10.45
N GLU A 205 7.30 2.44 9.41
CA GLU A 205 6.55 3.60 8.94
C GLU A 205 5.05 3.35 9.03
N ILE A 206 4.26 4.42 9.16
CA ILE A 206 2.80 4.38 9.07
C ILE A 206 2.31 5.51 8.18
N ILE A 207 1.41 5.18 7.26
CA ILE A 207 0.59 6.17 6.56
C ILE A 207 -0.80 6.24 7.18
N THR A 208 -1.30 7.46 7.33
CA THR A 208 -2.69 7.72 7.72
C THR A 208 -3.40 8.48 6.63
N PHE A 209 -4.69 8.17 6.43
CA PHE A 209 -5.48 8.73 5.34
C PHE A 209 -6.54 9.71 5.84
N GLU A 210 -6.70 10.81 5.12
CA GLU A 210 -7.71 11.82 5.41
C GLU A 210 -8.38 12.31 4.13
N GLY A 211 -9.71 12.45 4.19
CA GLY A 211 -10.53 12.89 3.08
C GLY A 211 -10.56 11.91 1.90
N GLU A 212 -11.54 12.13 1.03
CA GLU A 212 -11.69 11.41 -0.23
C GLU A 212 -11.65 12.42 -1.38
N PHE A 213 -11.13 11.98 -2.52
CA PHE A 213 -11.13 12.72 -3.77
C PHE A 213 -11.90 11.88 -4.80
N ASP A 214 -13.01 12.41 -5.31
CA ASP A 214 -13.81 11.75 -6.34
C ASP A 214 -13.17 11.99 -7.72
N ILE A 215 -12.89 10.91 -8.44
CA ILE A 215 -12.32 10.95 -9.80
C ILE A 215 -12.85 9.80 -10.63
N ASN A 216 -13.42 10.10 -11.80
CA ASN A 216 -14.01 9.10 -12.70
C ASN A 216 -15.07 8.17 -12.07
N GLY A 217 -15.72 8.61 -10.99
CA GLY A 217 -16.67 7.79 -10.21
C GLY A 217 -16.01 6.75 -9.30
N MET A 218 -14.72 6.90 -9.05
CA MET A 218 -13.99 6.27 -7.95
C MET A 218 -13.73 7.29 -6.85
N LYS A 219 -13.47 6.81 -5.66
CA LYS A 219 -12.93 7.58 -4.53
C LYS A 219 -11.49 7.15 -4.32
N ILE A 220 -10.62 8.11 -4.03
CA ILE A 220 -9.23 7.86 -3.66
C ILE A 220 -8.96 8.64 -2.36
N PRO A 221 -8.21 8.09 -1.38
CA PRO A 221 -7.76 8.89 -0.25
C PRO A 221 -7.10 10.18 -0.72
N ARG A 222 -7.58 11.33 -0.25
CA ARG A 222 -7.09 12.64 -0.72
C ARG A 222 -5.73 12.98 -0.13
N ILE A 223 -5.56 12.74 1.17
CA ILE A 223 -4.37 13.08 1.95
C ILE A 223 -3.76 11.79 2.51
N ARG A 224 -2.42 11.69 2.43
CA ARG A 224 -1.61 10.60 2.99
C ARG A 224 -0.53 11.22 3.88
N ASN A 225 -0.66 11.11 5.18
CA ASN A 225 0.36 11.58 6.12
C ASN A 225 1.28 10.44 6.52
N TRP A 226 2.59 10.63 6.36
CA TRP A 226 3.64 9.66 6.65
C TRP A 226 4.31 9.98 7.98
N TYR A 227 4.46 8.95 8.81
CA TYR A 227 5.13 9.05 10.10
C TYR A 227 6.06 7.86 10.35
N ILE A 228 7.10 8.07 11.15
CA ILE A 228 7.79 6.97 11.82
C ILE A 228 6.83 6.37 12.85
N LYS A 229 6.60 5.06 12.73
CA LYS A 229 5.73 4.32 13.63
C LYS A 229 6.42 4.15 14.98
N GLY A 230 5.68 4.40 16.06
CA GLY A 230 6.18 4.34 17.44
C GLY A 230 6.62 5.68 18.02
N THR A 231 7.27 6.55 17.22
CA THR A 231 7.62 7.92 17.65
C THR A 231 6.63 8.98 17.17
N ASN A 232 5.84 8.67 16.13
CA ASN A 232 4.97 9.62 15.42
C ASN A 232 5.73 10.81 14.82
N GLU A 233 7.03 10.66 14.53
CA GLU A 233 7.80 11.68 13.84
C GLU A 233 7.27 11.87 12.42
N TYR A 234 7.02 13.12 12.03
CA TYR A 234 6.47 13.46 10.72
C TYR A 234 7.53 13.35 9.60
N LEU A 235 7.22 12.57 8.56
CA LEU A 235 8.09 12.39 7.39
C LEU A 235 7.64 13.24 6.20
N GLY A 236 6.33 13.44 6.06
CA GLY A 236 5.77 14.11 4.89
C GLY A 236 4.28 13.88 4.71
N THR A 237 3.71 14.61 3.77
CA THR A 237 2.31 14.43 3.34
C THR A 237 2.24 14.37 1.84
N ASP A 238 1.34 13.56 1.30
CA ASP A 238 0.94 13.63 -0.11
C ASP A 238 -0.52 14.07 -0.21
N ILE A 239 -0.80 15.10 -1.00
CA ILE A 239 -2.10 15.77 -1.08
C ILE A 239 -2.52 15.88 -2.54
N ILE A 240 -3.66 15.29 -2.89
CA ILE A 240 -4.31 15.55 -4.18
C ILE A 240 -4.92 16.95 -4.13
N VAL A 241 -4.39 17.85 -4.96
CA VAL A 241 -4.84 19.24 -5.06
C VAL A 241 -6.00 19.35 -6.04
N GLU A 242 -5.83 18.79 -7.24
CA GLU A 242 -6.79 18.86 -8.34
C GLU A 242 -6.58 17.72 -9.35
N GLU A 243 -7.64 17.47 -10.13
CA GLU A 243 -7.56 16.70 -11.36
C GLU A 243 -7.13 17.62 -12.50
N LEU A 244 -6.10 17.20 -13.24
CA LEU A 244 -5.60 17.92 -14.40
C LEU A 244 -6.46 17.59 -15.63
N LYS A 245 -6.72 18.60 -16.46
CA LYS A 245 -7.47 18.46 -17.72
C LYS A 245 -6.56 17.96 -18.84
#